data_AF-A0A7Y5GDX2-F1
#
_entry.id   AF-A0A7Y5GDX2-F1
#
_cell.length_a   1.000
_cell.length_b   1.000
_cell.length_c   1.000
_cell.angle_alpha   90.00
_cell.angle_beta   90.00
_cell.angle_gamma   90.00
#
_symmetry.space_group_name_H-M   'P 1'
#
loop_
_entity.id
_entity.type
_entity.pdbx_description
1 polymer ?
#
loop_
_entity_poly.entity_id
_entity_poly.type
_entity_poly.pdbx_seq_one_letter_code
_entity_poly.pdbx_strand_id
1 'polypeptide(L)'
;MTKSPGAENIRVYALAQISSLLDRVVYHVSRAAKSPDEKRVHEARVSIRRFVQALRFFRQFIPGEPSKRIRKRLKSIMNLSAEVRSRDIALHLLEESEAPDRTGVRKRMELERKASMKELAAALKRLNRRNYSVKWRESLRLEA
;
A
#
# COMPACT_ATOMS: atom_id res chain seq x y z
N MET A 1 -2.25 10.02 -37.82
CA MET A 1 -1.24 9.18 -37.13
C MET A 1 -1.95 8.03 -36.45
N THR A 2 -2.11 6.91 -37.16
CA THR A 2 -2.67 5.65 -36.65
C THR A 2 -1.71 5.03 -35.64
N LYS A 3 -2.19 4.73 -34.42
CA LYS A 3 -1.37 4.06 -33.40
C LYS A 3 -1.08 2.62 -33.87
N SER A 4 0.14 2.16 -33.64
CA SER A 4 0.54 0.78 -33.94
C SER A 4 -0.32 -0.21 -33.12
N PRO A 5 -0.82 -1.32 -33.71
CA PRO A 5 -1.69 -2.30 -33.02
C PRO A 5 -1.09 -2.83 -31.71
N GLY A 6 0.24 -2.96 -31.63
CA GLY A 6 0.93 -3.38 -30.41
C GLY A 6 0.84 -2.36 -29.26
N ALA A 7 0.86 -1.06 -29.58
CA ALA A 7 0.75 0.00 -28.57
C ALA A 7 -0.68 0.12 -28.00
N GLU A 8 -1.70 -0.17 -28.82
CA GLU A 8 -3.10 -0.26 -28.40
C GLU A 8 -3.29 -1.42 -27.40
N ASN A 9 -2.76 -2.60 -27.72
CA ASN A 9 -2.83 -3.78 -26.87
C ASN A 9 -2.14 -3.58 -25.51
N ILE A 10 -0.97 -2.94 -25.49
CA ILE A 10 -0.26 -2.63 -24.24
C ILE A 10 -1.05 -1.62 -23.39
N ARG A 11 -1.72 -0.64 -24.01
CA ARG A 11 -2.55 0.32 -23.29
C ARG A 11 -3.75 -0.36 -22.63
N VAL A 12 -4.47 -1.21 -23.37
CA VAL A 12 -5.62 -1.96 -22.83
C VAL A 12 -5.18 -2.83 -21.66
N TYR A 13 -4.08 -3.57 -21.82
CA TYR A 13 -3.48 -4.38 -20.75
C TYR A 13 -3.11 -3.52 -19.53
N ALA A 14 -2.46 -2.37 -19.74
CA ALA A 14 -2.03 -1.48 -18.68
C ALA A 14 -3.22 -0.99 -17.83
N LEU A 15 -4.30 -0.53 -18.47
CA LEU A 15 -5.49 -0.05 -17.79
C LEU A 15 -6.18 -1.17 -16.99
N ALA A 16 -6.32 -2.37 -17.58
CA ALA A 16 -6.86 -3.54 -16.90
C ALA A 16 -6.02 -3.95 -15.69
N GLN A 17 -4.68 -3.94 -15.81
CA GLN A 17 -3.78 -4.26 -14.70
C GLN A 17 -3.88 -3.23 -13.57
N ILE A 18 -3.93 -1.93 -13.89
CA ILE A 18 -4.09 -0.88 -12.88
C ILE A 18 -5.43 -1.04 -12.15
N SER A 19 -6.51 -1.32 -12.87
CA SER A 19 -7.84 -1.55 -12.27
C SER A 19 -7.82 -2.75 -11.33
N SER A 20 -7.31 -3.90 -11.79
CA SER A 20 -7.20 -5.12 -10.98
C SER A 20 -6.30 -4.95 -9.74
N LEU A 21 -5.26 -4.12 -9.82
CA LEU A 21 -4.42 -3.80 -8.66
C LEU A 21 -5.12 -2.84 -7.69
N LEU A 22 -5.92 -1.90 -8.20
CA LEU A 22 -6.75 -1.04 -7.36
C LEU A 22 -7.80 -1.86 -6.60
N ASP A 23 -8.42 -2.86 -7.24
CA ASP A 23 -9.36 -3.78 -6.56
C ASP A 23 -8.70 -4.49 -5.38
N ARG A 24 -7.48 -4.99 -5.58
CA ARG A 24 -6.71 -5.61 -4.49
C ARG A 24 -6.39 -4.62 -3.37
N VAL A 25 -6.05 -3.37 -3.70
CA VAL A 25 -5.85 -2.31 -2.70
C VAL A 25 -7.15 -2.10 -1.91
N VAL A 26 -8.28 -1.98 -2.58
CA VAL A 26 -9.59 -1.80 -1.93
C VAL A 26 -9.90 -2.96 -0.99
N TYR A 27 -9.74 -4.18 -1.45
CA TYR A 27 -9.99 -5.38 -0.67
C TYR A 27 -9.14 -5.43 0.61
N HIS A 28 -7.81 -5.36 0.49
CA HIS A 28 -6.93 -5.51 1.65
C HIS A 28 -6.95 -4.29 2.57
N VAL A 29 -7.08 -3.07 2.05
CA VAL A 29 -7.23 -1.86 2.88
C VAL A 29 -8.53 -1.92 3.68
N SER A 30 -9.65 -2.35 3.07
CA SER A 30 -10.93 -2.49 3.77
C SER A 30 -10.84 -3.50 4.92
N ARG A 31 -10.24 -4.67 4.66
CA ARG A 31 -10.04 -5.69 5.71
C ARG A 31 -9.15 -5.20 6.84
N ALA A 32 -7.99 -4.63 6.52
CA ALA A 32 -7.07 -4.10 7.51
C ALA A 32 -7.65 -2.90 8.28
N ALA A 33 -8.49 -2.07 7.65
CA ALA A 33 -9.18 -0.98 8.32
C ALA A 33 -10.25 -1.47 9.31
N LYS A 34 -10.95 -2.56 9.00
CA LYS A 34 -12.00 -3.13 9.87
C LYS A 34 -11.40 -3.84 11.08
N SER A 35 -10.43 -4.71 10.86
CA SER A 35 -9.82 -5.51 11.91
C SER A 35 -8.31 -5.62 11.63
N PRO A 36 -7.50 -4.68 12.14
CA PRO A 36 -6.07 -4.63 11.89
C PRO A 36 -5.35 -5.75 12.64
N ASP A 37 -4.71 -6.62 11.88
CA ASP A 37 -3.72 -7.60 12.36
C ASP A 37 -2.49 -7.57 11.45
N GLU A 38 -1.41 -8.21 11.88
CA GLU A 38 -0.13 -8.21 11.17
C GLU A 38 -0.27 -8.70 9.72
N LYS A 39 -0.96 -9.81 9.50
CA LYS A 39 -1.14 -10.41 8.17
C LYS A 39 -1.93 -9.47 7.25
N ARG A 40 -3.05 -8.93 7.72
CA ARG A 40 -3.90 -8.04 6.91
C ARG A 40 -3.21 -6.74 6.57
N VAL A 41 -2.45 -6.18 7.52
CA VAL A 41 -1.64 -4.99 7.28
C VAL A 41 -0.51 -5.26 6.27
N HIS A 42 0.14 -6.43 6.37
CA HIS A 42 1.13 -6.86 5.40
C HIS A 42 0.52 -6.99 3.98
N GLU A 43 -0.63 -7.66 3.86
CA GLU A 43 -1.33 -7.80 2.59
C GLU A 43 -1.70 -6.43 1.98
N ALA A 44 -2.22 -5.50 2.81
CA ALA A 44 -2.53 -4.14 2.40
C ALA A 44 -1.27 -3.38 1.92
N ARG A 45 -0.14 -3.54 2.61
CA ARG A 45 1.15 -2.98 2.18
C ARG A 45 1.55 -3.52 0.81
N VAL A 46 1.49 -4.85 0.63
CA VAL A 46 1.89 -5.50 -0.62
C VAL A 46 1.02 -5.05 -1.78
N SER A 47 -0.31 -4.99 -1.60
CA SER A 47 -1.22 -4.52 -2.64
C SER A 47 -0.97 -3.05 -2.99
N ILE A 48 -0.77 -2.18 -1.99
CA ILE A 48 -0.44 -0.77 -2.21
C ILE A 48 0.86 -0.62 -2.98
N ARG A 49 1.91 -1.36 -2.59
CA ARG A 49 3.22 -1.33 -3.27
C ARG A 49 3.09 -1.71 -4.74
N ARG A 50 2.39 -2.81 -5.05
CA ARG A 50 2.19 -3.28 -6.42
C ARG A 50 1.41 -2.26 -7.26
N PHE A 51 0.33 -1.71 -6.71
CA PHE A 51 -0.43 -0.65 -7.37
C PHE A 51 0.41 0.60 -7.65
N VAL A 52 1.16 1.09 -6.67
CA VAL A 52 2.06 2.25 -6.84
C VAL A 52 3.12 2.00 -7.91
N GLN A 53 3.67 0.79 -7.99
CA GLN A 53 4.61 0.41 -9.04
C GLN A 53 3.95 0.41 -10.43
N ALA A 54 2.74 -0.15 -10.56
CA ALA A 54 1.99 -0.13 -11.81
C ALA A 54 1.70 1.31 -12.29
N LEU A 55 1.31 2.22 -11.37
CA LEU A 55 1.12 3.63 -11.69
C LEU A 55 2.40 4.33 -12.18
N ARG A 56 3.59 3.87 -11.77
CA ARG A 56 4.88 4.41 -12.24
C ARG A 56 5.26 3.82 -13.60
N PHE A 57 5.06 2.52 -13.77
CA PHE A 57 5.42 1.77 -14.97
C PHE A 57 4.55 2.19 -16.15
N PHE A 58 3.23 2.22 -15.96
CA PHE A 58 2.25 2.59 -16.99
C PHE A 58 1.92 4.08 -17.04
N ARG A 59 2.81 4.95 -16.54
CA ARG A 59 2.55 6.40 -16.44
C ARG A 59 2.17 7.07 -17.76
N GLN A 60 2.60 6.50 -18.89
CA GLN A 60 2.31 7.00 -20.23
C GLN A 60 0.86 6.74 -20.69
N PHE A 61 0.13 5.85 -20.01
CA PHE A 61 -1.23 5.45 -20.39
C PHE A 61 -2.31 6.04 -19.47
N ILE A 62 -1.92 6.74 -18.41
CA ILE A 62 -2.82 7.32 -17.39
C ILE A 62 -2.54 8.81 -17.17
N PRO A 63 -3.52 9.58 -16.67
CA PRO A 63 -3.30 10.98 -16.29
C PRO A 63 -2.17 11.15 -15.25
N GLY A 64 -1.16 11.96 -15.59
CA GLY A 64 0.05 12.12 -14.78
C GLY A 64 -0.18 12.77 -13.42
N GLU A 65 -0.93 13.87 -13.37
CA GLU A 65 -1.20 14.61 -12.12
C GLU A 65 -2.07 13.81 -11.13
N PRO A 66 -3.20 13.18 -11.54
CA PRO A 66 -3.92 12.24 -10.69
C PRO A 66 -3.06 11.09 -10.17
N SER A 67 -2.28 10.44 -11.04
CA SER A 67 -1.35 9.37 -10.65
C SER A 67 -0.35 9.84 -9.58
N LYS A 68 0.22 11.04 -9.73
CA LYS A 68 1.15 11.63 -8.76
C LYS A 68 0.47 11.86 -7.40
N ARG A 69 -0.75 12.40 -7.38
CA ARG A 69 -1.52 12.64 -6.14
C ARG A 69 -1.85 11.34 -5.40
N ILE A 70 -2.29 10.32 -6.14
CA ILE A 70 -2.60 8.99 -5.58
C ILE A 70 -1.34 8.38 -4.96
N ARG A 71 -0.22 8.38 -5.69
CA ARG A 71 1.06 7.87 -5.19
C ARG A 71 1.54 8.62 -3.93
N LYS A 72 1.41 9.95 -3.89
CA LYS A 72 1.78 10.74 -2.70
C LYS A 72 0.95 10.33 -1.48
N ARG A 73 -0.36 10.14 -1.66
CA ARG A 73 -1.26 9.72 -0.57
C ARG A 73 -0.94 8.31 -0.06
N LEU A 74 -0.65 7.38 -0.97
CA LEU A 74 -0.26 6.01 -0.62
C LEU A 74 1.13 5.93 0.02
N LYS A 75 2.05 6.84 -0.34
CA LYS A 75 3.39 6.92 0.27
C LYS A 75 3.31 7.12 1.79
N SER A 76 2.41 7.98 2.28
CA SER A 76 2.23 8.17 3.73
C SER A 76 1.82 6.89 4.46
N ILE A 77 0.95 6.06 3.85
CA ILE A 77 0.55 4.76 4.41
C ILE A 77 1.71 3.77 4.36
N MET A 78 2.47 3.76 3.26
CA MET A 78 3.65 2.91 3.11
C MET A 78 4.76 3.23 4.12
N ASN A 79 4.92 4.51 4.49
CA ASN A 79 5.87 4.94 5.53
C ASN A 79 5.44 4.42 6.91
N LEU A 80 4.18 4.60 7.31
CA LEU A 80 3.66 4.05 8.56
C LEU A 80 3.80 2.53 8.62
N SER A 81 3.56 1.85 7.51
CA SER A 81 3.77 0.42 7.38
C SER A 81 5.25 0.01 7.43
N ALA A 82 6.17 0.87 7.04
CA ALA A 82 7.60 0.62 7.18
C ALA A 82 8.03 0.68 8.65
N GLU A 83 7.45 1.58 9.45
CA GLU A 83 7.73 1.64 10.90
C GLU A 83 7.34 0.35 11.61
N VAL A 84 6.15 -0.20 11.32
CA VAL A 84 5.71 -1.51 11.85
C VAL A 84 6.68 -2.61 11.44
N ARG A 85 6.99 -2.71 10.13
CA ARG A 85 7.88 -3.76 9.62
C ARG A 85 9.30 -3.66 10.20
N SER A 86 9.78 -2.46 10.45
CA SER A 86 11.11 -2.24 11.05
C SER A 86 11.16 -2.81 12.47
N ARG A 87 10.08 -2.68 13.25
CA ARG A 87 9.99 -3.30 14.59
C ARG A 87 9.82 -4.81 14.50
N ASP A 88 9.03 -5.31 13.54
CA ASP A 88 8.91 -6.76 13.32
C ASP A 88 10.28 -7.39 13.00
N ILE A 89 11.07 -6.75 12.14
CA ILE A 89 12.44 -7.20 11.82
C ILE A 89 13.35 -7.10 13.04
N ALA A 90 13.30 -5.99 13.78
CA ALA A 90 14.14 -5.81 14.97
C ALA A 90 13.84 -6.84 16.06
N LEU A 91 12.55 -7.17 16.28
CA LEU A 91 12.14 -8.22 17.22
C LEU A 91 12.65 -9.60 16.79
N HIS A 92 12.56 -9.92 15.50
CA HIS A 92 13.09 -11.17 14.95
C HIS A 92 14.62 -11.27 15.09
N LEU A 93 15.35 -10.20 14.75
CA LEU A 93 16.81 -10.16 14.93
C LEU A 93 17.21 -10.26 16.41
N LEU A 94 16.42 -9.68 17.32
CA LEU A 94 16.67 -9.77 18.76
C LEU A 94 16.48 -11.21 19.29
N GLU A 95 15.52 -11.95 18.73
CA GLU A 95 15.33 -13.38 19.02
C GLU A 95 16.54 -14.22 18.64
N GLU A 96 17.14 -13.92 17.49
CA GLU A 96 18.33 -14.62 16.97
C GLU A 96 19.64 -14.15 17.63
N SER A 97 19.67 -12.96 18.23
CA SER A 97 20.87 -12.38 18.83
C SER A 97 21.26 -13.05 20.15
N GLU A 98 22.54 -13.01 20.54
CA GLU A 98 23.01 -13.44 21.86
C GLU A 98 22.97 -12.33 22.94
N ALA A 99 22.24 -11.23 22.71
CA ALA A 99 22.37 -10.01 23.51
C ALA A 99 22.08 -10.22 25.03
N PRO A 100 22.81 -9.55 25.95
CA PRO A 100 22.66 -9.73 27.41
C PRO A 100 21.37 -9.15 28.01
N ASP A 101 20.79 -8.08 27.43
CA ASP A 101 19.52 -7.48 27.86
C ASP A 101 18.48 -7.51 26.74
N ARG A 102 17.86 -8.68 26.55
CA ARG A 102 16.80 -8.85 25.53
C ARG A 102 15.45 -8.43 26.04
N THR A 103 15.20 -8.58 27.35
CA THR A 103 13.86 -8.41 27.91
C THR A 103 13.42 -6.94 27.90
N GLY A 104 14.30 -6.03 28.32
CA GLY A 104 14.01 -4.59 28.30
C GLY A 104 13.83 -4.06 26.87
N VAL A 105 14.77 -4.44 25.98
CA VAL A 105 14.76 -4.04 24.57
C VAL A 105 13.52 -4.58 23.84
N ARG A 106 13.17 -5.87 24.03
CA ARG A 106 11.96 -6.49 23.47
C ARG A 106 10.72 -5.73 23.87
N LYS A 107 10.54 -5.49 25.18
CA LYS A 107 9.35 -4.81 25.70
C LYS A 107 9.17 -3.41 25.09
N ARG A 108 10.27 -2.65 24.94
CA ARG A 108 10.25 -1.34 24.27
C ARG A 108 9.86 -1.47 22.80
N MET A 109 10.46 -2.41 22.06
CA MET A 109 10.14 -2.63 20.64
C MET A 109 8.69 -3.06 20.42
N GLU A 110 8.13 -3.89 21.29
CA GLU A 110 6.71 -4.29 21.25
C GLU A 110 5.76 -3.10 21.47
N LEU A 111 6.10 -2.20 22.41
CA LEU A 111 5.34 -0.97 22.65
C LEU A 111 5.37 -0.04 21.43
N GLU A 112 6.56 0.19 20.86
CA GLU A 112 6.72 0.99 19.64
C GLU A 112 6.00 0.38 18.43
N ARG A 113 6.05 -0.95 18.29
CA ARG A 113 5.33 -1.68 17.25
C ARG A 113 3.83 -1.47 17.40
N LYS A 114 3.30 -1.61 18.62
CA LYS A 114 1.87 -1.41 18.92
C LYS A 114 1.42 0.03 18.61
N ALA A 115 2.24 1.02 18.95
CA ALA A 115 1.99 2.42 18.61
C ALA A 115 1.95 2.64 17.08
N SER A 116 2.97 2.15 16.36
CA SER A 116 3.07 2.23 14.90
C SER A 116 1.88 1.55 14.21
N MET A 117 1.45 0.40 14.73
CA MET A 117 0.29 -0.34 14.24
C MET A 117 -1.01 0.46 14.42
N LYS A 118 -1.17 1.16 15.56
CA LYS A 118 -2.33 2.02 15.82
C LYS A 118 -2.39 3.19 14.83
N GLU A 119 -1.27 3.83 14.54
CA GLU A 119 -1.19 4.92 13.56
C GLU A 119 -1.53 4.46 12.14
N LEU A 120 -0.96 3.32 11.74
CA LEU A 120 -1.23 2.71 10.44
C LEU A 120 -2.71 2.33 10.31
N ALA A 121 -3.29 1.69 11.32
CA ALA A 121 -4.71 1.34 11.34
C ALA A 121 -5.60 2.59 11.22
N ALA A 122 -5.25 3.68 11.91
CA ALA A 122 -5.97 4.95 11.79
C ALA A 122 -5.86 5.54 10.36
N ALA A 123 -4.69 5.48 9.74
CA ALA A 123 -4.48 5.93 8.37
C ALA A 123 -5.28 5.10 7.35
N LEU A 124 -5.32 3.77 7.51
CA LEU A 124 -6.11 2.86 6.68
C LEU A 124 -7.61 3.11 6.84
N LYS A 125 -8.11 3.29 8.07
CA LYS A 125 -9.50 3.67 8.34
C LYS A 125 -9.86 5.00 7.66
N ARG A 126 -8.99 6.01 7.78
CA ARG A 126 -9.18 7.33 7.15
C ARG A 126 -9.17 7.24 5.62
N LEU A 127 -8.34 6.38 5.04
CA LEU A 127 -8.38 6.12 3.60
C LEU A 127 -9.74 5.50 3.21
N ASN A 128 -10.14 4.43 3.92
CA ASN A 128 -11.33 3.65 3.61
C ASN A 128 -12.65 4.44 3.69
N ARG A 129 -12.78 5.39 4.63
CA ARG A 129 -13.99 6.23 4.78
C ARG A 129 -14.30 7.14 3.59
N ARG A 130 -13.33 7.40 2.69
CA ARG A 130 -13.47 8.44 1.67
C ARG A 130 -13.98 7.95 0.30
N ASN A 131 -14.47 6.71 0.20
CA ASN A 131 -14.84 6.06 -1.07
C ASN A 131 -13.80 6.34 -2.17
N TYR A 132 -12.52 6.19 -1.79
CA TYR A 132 -11.40 6.68 -2.58
C TYR A 132 -11.26 5.95 -3.93
N SER A 133 -11.73 4.71 -4.02
CA SER A 133 -11.63 3.87 -5.20
C SER A 133 -12.40 4.44 -6.39
N VAL A 134 -13.64 4.88 -6.17
CA VAL A 134 -14.49 5.50 -7.22
C VAL A 134 -13.78 6.73 -7.79
N LYS A 135 -13.39 7.65 -6.91
CA LYS A 135 -12.67 8.88 -7.30
C LYS A 135 -11.35 8.58 -8.02
N TRP A 136 -10.65 7.52 -7.61
CA TRP A 136 -9.39 7.15 -8.26
C TRP A 136 -9.62 6.56 -9.64
N ARG A 137 -10.62 5.69 -9.83
CA ARG A 137 -10.98 5.16 -11.16
C ARG A 137 -11.32 6.28 -12.14
N GLU A 138 -12.21 7.19 -11.73
CA GLU A 138 -12.56 8.38 -12.52
C GLU A 138 -11.33 9.20 -12.89
N SER A 139 -10.51 9.57 -11.88
CA SER A 139 -9.34 10.43 -12.09
C SER A 139 -8.23 9.79 -12.93
N LEU A 140 -8.17 8.45 -12.94
CA LEU A 140 -7.21 7.68 -13.72
C LEU A 140 -7.77 7.28 -15.10
N ARG A 141 -9.04 7.58 -15.38
CA ARG A 141 -9.77 7.15 -16.59
C ARG A 141 -9.70 5.63 -16.77
N LEU A 142 -9.90 4.90 -15.67
CA LEU A 142 -10.08 3.46 -15.71
C LEU A 142 -11.52 3.18 -16.12
N GLU A 143 -11.72 2.36 -17.14
CA GLU A 143 -13.05 1.87 -17.48
C GLU A 143 -13.59 1.03 -16.31
N ALA A 144 -14.91 1.11 -16.09
CA ALA A 144 -15.60 0.51 -14.96
C ALA A 144 -15.62 -1.02 -15.03
#